data_AF-A0A732CYF8-F1
#
_entry.id   AF-A0A732CYF8-F1
#
_cell.length_a   1.000
_cell.length_b   1.000
_cell.length_c   1.000
_cell.angle_alpha   90.00
_cell.angle_beta   90.00
_cell.angle_gamma   90.00
#
_symmetry.space_group_name_H-M   'P 1'
#
loop_
_entity.id
_entity.type
_entity.pdbx_description
1 polymer ?
#
loop_
_entity_poly.entity_id
_entity_poly.type
_entity_poly.pdbx_seq_one_letter_code
_entity_poly.pdbx_strand_id
1 'polypeptide(L)'
;MKDKQALREVAEKATKGEWWSDVVETDGEYGEGEDRVSGYHSYAVYVGHESLLDMINSTAACIHTEWDHDYHMAWDETAKRNAEFIAAANPATVLALLDENIQLQREKDATEAVLSAMRDDMRQAREQLEAAEKLNAEQQRSLEHCKFLLSSTCEVQRDFAEALGCAGDNESIMEAIDDMKQRIAELEAKLETADKLQDSAFRDGLKAGFSYGQTDDQSGFTQCMSAYSPRADIKVKES
;
A
#
# COMPACT_ATOMS: atom_id res chain seq x y z
N MET A 1 33.87 8.05 30.70
CA MET A 1 34.16 9.10 29.70
C MET A 1 34.44 10.38 30.44
N LYS A 2 35.53 11.09 30.12
CA LYS A 2 35.74 12.45 30.66
C LYS A 2 34.58 13.33 30.21
N ASP A 3 34.09 14.19 31.09
CA ASP A 3 33.11 15.22 30.75
C ASP A 3 33.74 16.16 29.70
N LYS A 4 33.19 16.16 28.49
CA LYS A 4 33.68 16.98 27.36
C LYS A 4 33.60 18.46 27.68
N GLN A 5 32.61 18.86 28.48
CA GLN A 5 32.44 20.25 28.90
C GLN A 5 33.56 20.65 29.86
N ALA A 6 33.86 19.80 30.85
CA ALA A 6 34.98 20.03 31.76
C ALA A 6 36.32 20.10 31.01
N LEU A 7 36.55 19.24 30.01
CA LEU A 7 37.77 19.28 29.20
C LEU A 7 37.85 20.56 28.36
N ARG A 8 36.73 21.01 27.79
CA ARG A 8 36.65 22.27 27.05
C ARG A 8 37.00 23.45 27.94
N GLU A 9 36.42 23.54 29.12
CA GLU A 9 36.68 24.63 30.08
C GLU A 9 38.14 24.70 30.51
N VAL A 10 38.78 23.55 30.74
CA VAL A 10 40.21 23.49 31.08
C VAL A 10 41.07 23.94 29.91
N ALA A 11 40.77 23.48 28.68
CA ALA A 11 41.49 23.92 27.49
C ALA A 11 41.25 25.41 27.18
N GLU A 12 40.06 25.93 27.47
CA GLU A 12 39.73 27.35 27.32
C GLU A 12 40.54 28.25 28.25
N LYS A 13 40.83 27.79 29.48
CA LYS A 13 41.61 28.52 30.49
C LYS A 13 43.13 28.34 30.35
N ALA A 14 43.59 27.28 29.70
CA ALA A 14 45.01 26.99 29.51
C ALA A 14 45.69 28.00 28.56
N THR A 15 47.02 28.07 28.62
CA THR A 15 47.83 29.03 27.85
C THR A 15 47.60 28.89 26.35
N LYS A 16 47.23 30.00 25.71
CA LYS A 16 46.91 30.04 24.27
C LYS A 16 48.17 30.17 23.43
N GLY A 17 48.09 29.64 22.22
CA GLY A 17 49.18 29.68 21.25
C GLY A 17 49.60 28.27 20.84
N GLU A 18 50.45 28.22 19.83
CA GLU A 18 51.09 26.97 19.42
C GLU A 18 52.16 26.60 20.45
N TRP A 19 52.04 25.39 20.98
CA TRP A 19 53.03 24.84 21.89
C TRP A 19 54.00 23.98 21.10
N TRP A 20 55.27 24.04 21.46
CA TRP A 20 56.34 23.21 20.88
C TRP A 20 57.25 22.72 21.99
N SER A 21 57.95 21.61 21.74
CA SER A 21 58.90 21.04 22.67
C SER A 21 60.30 21.07 22.08
N ASP A 22 61.32 21.24 22.93
CA ASP A 22 62.71 21.22 22.50
C ASP A 22 63.63 20.67 23.60
N VAL A 23 64.84 20.34 23.18
CA VAL A 23 65.94 19.93 24.04
C VAL A 23 66.49 21.14 24.79
N VAL A 24 66.77 20.95 26.08
CA VAL A 24 67.43 21.94 26.94
C VAL A 24 68.72 21.36 27.48
N GLU A 25 69.83 21.99 27.13
CA GLU A 25 71.14 21.69 27.73
C GLU A 25 71.10 22.07 29.21
N THR A 26 71.26 21.07 30.08
CA THR A 26 71.08 21.24 31.51
C THR A 26 72.35 20.90 32.26
N ASP A 27 72.78 21.81 33.12
CA ASP A 27 73.92 21.59 34.00
C ASP A 27 73.61 20.49 35.02
N GLY A 28 74.55 19.57 35.19
CA GLY A 28 74.43 18.45 36.12
C GLY A 28 75.65 17.54 36.00
N GLU A 29 75.80 16.61 36.93
CA GLU A 29 76.80 15.55 36.87
C GLU A 29 76.10 14.20 36.96
N TYR A 30 76.53 13.25 36.14
CA TYR A 30 76.06 11.86 36.18
C TYR A 30 77.23 10.88 36.08
N GLY A 31 76.99 9.66 36.55
CA GLY A 31 78.04 8.64 36.72
C GLY A 31 78.53 8.52 38.17
N GLU A 32 79.27 7.45 38.46
CA GLU A 32 79.81 7.15 39.78
C GLU A 32 81.34 7.29 39.77
N GLY A 33 81.92 7.73 40.90
CA GLY A 33 83.37 7.81 41.07
C GLY A 33 84.02 9.06 40.45
N GLU A 34 85.25 8.91 39.95
CA GLU A 34 86.06 9.98 39.35
C GLU A 34 85.72 10.26 37.88
N ASP A 35 84.98 9.35 37.21
CA ASP A 35 84.57 9.42 35.80
C ASP A 35 83.21 10.11 35.62
N ARG A 36 82.96 11.20 36.35
CA ARG A 36 81.70 11.96 36.20
C ARG A 36 81.70 12.73 34.90
N VAL A 37 80.57 12.66 34.20
CA VAL A 37 80.31 13.48 33.01
C VAL A 37 79.41 14.63 33.40
N SER A 38 79.70 15.81 32.86
CA SER A 38 78.92 17.02 33.09
C SER A 38 77.96 17.31 31.94
N GLY A 39 76.77 17.80 32.27
CA GLY A 39 75.72 18.16 31.34
C GLY A 39 74.80 17.00 30.98
N TYR A 40 73.52 17.27 30.77
CA TYR A 40 72.57 16.29 30.22
C TYR A 40 71.46 17.02 29.45
N HIS A 41 70.86 16.33 28.48
CA HIS A 41 69.70 16.80 27.75
C HIS A 41 68.44 16.59 28.57
N SER A 42 67.79 17.70 28.95
CA SER A 42 66.42 17.71 29.41
C SER A 42 65.50 18.21 28.29
N TYR A 43 64.20 18.25 28.59
CA TYR A 43 63.18 18.65 27.63
C TYR A 43 62.24 19.65 28.28
N ALA A 44 61.75 20.60 27.49
CA ALA A 44 60.78 21.59 27.95
C ALA A 44 59.71 21.83 26.89
N VAL A 45 58.56 22.33 27.34
CA VAL A 45 57.45 22.77 26.49
C VAL A 45 57.39 24.28 26.53
N TYR A 46 57.22 24.90 25.37
CA TYR A 46 57.27 26.34 25.16
C TYR A 46 55.98 26.85 24.51
N VAL A 47 55.72 28.14 24.69
CA VAL A 47 54.79 28.93 23.89
C VAL A 47 55.46 30.22 23.44
N GLY A 48 55.53 30.46 22.13
CA GLY A 48 56.36 31.55 21.62
C GLY A 48 57.80 31.43 22.11
N HIS A 49 58.27 32.41 22.90
CA HIS A 49 59.60 32.41 23.53
C HIS A 49 59.58 32.08 25.03
N GLU A 50 58.42 31.77 25.61
CA GLU A 50 58.27 31.50 27.04
C GLU A 50 58.29 29.98 27.29
N SER A 51 59.03 29.55 28.31
CA SER A 51 58.97 28.17 28.82
C SER A 51 57.72 27.99 29.68
N LEU A 52 56.91 26.98 29.37
CA LEU A 52 55.71 26.62 30.12
C LEU A 52 56.00 25.57 31.20
N LEU A 53 56.75 24.55 30.83
CA LEU A 53 57.00 23.36 31.65
C LEU A 53 58.40 22.86 31.33
N ASP A 54 59.23 22.69 32.36
CA ASP A 54 60.45 21.89 32.26
C ASP A 54 60.16 20.46 32.73
N MET A 55 60.88 19.50 32.14
CA MET A 55 60.74 18.08 32.50
C MET A 55 61.87 17.62 33.43
N ILE A 56 62.53 18.57 34.09
CA ILE A 56 63.57 18.27 35.07
C ILE A 56 62.92 17.73 36.37
N ASN A 57 63.66 16.89 37.11
CA ASN A 57 63.23 16.33 38.40
C ASN A 57 62.03 15.37 38.37
N SER A 58 61.70 14.79 37.20
CA SER A 58 60.72 13.73 37.10
C SER A 58 61.19 12.47 37.84
N THR A 59 60.40 11.94 38.77
CA THR A 59 60.66 10.64 39.41
C THR A 59 60.40 9.45 38.49
N ALA A 60 59.80 9.71 37.31
CA ALA A 60 59.58 8.73 36.25
C ALA A 60 60.65 8.81 35.15
N ALA A 61 61.72 9.59 35.37
CA ALA A 61 62.79 9.75 34.40
C ALA A 61 63.44 8.41 34.03
N CYS A 62 63.67 8.21 32.74
CA CYS A 62 64.43 7.07 32.23
C CYS A 62 65.68 7.61 31.52
N ILE A 63 66.80 7.63 32.24
CA ILE A 63 68.05 8.19 31.75
C ILE A 63 68.74 7.17 30.83
N HIS A 64 68.93 7.60 29.59
CA HIS A 64 69.77 6.93 28.61
C HIS A 64 71.10 7.65 28.53
N THR A 65 72.16 6.89 28.24
CA THR A 65 73.50 7.45 27.99
C THR A 65 74.04 6.86 26.70
N GLU A 66 74.74 7.68 25.92
CA GLU A 66 75.42 7.28 24.69
C GLU A 66 76.79 7.93 24.63
N TRP A 67 77.76 7.22 24.07
CA TRP A 67 79.10 7.73 23.82
C TRP A 67 79.38 7.69 22.33
N ASP A 68 79.67 8.85 21.73
CA ASP A 68 79.91 8.99 20.30
C ASP A 68 81.39 9.22 19.94
N HIS A 69 82.30 8.70 20.76
CA HIS A 69 83.76 8.87 20.71
C HIS A 69 84.31 10.21 21.23
N ASP A 70 83.60 11.31 21.04
CA ASP A 70 84.07 12.66 21.43
C ASP A 70 83.16 13.35 22.46
N TYR A 71 81.95 12.84 22.66
CA TYR A 71 80.97 13.39 23.59
C TYR A 71 80.21 12.28 24.32
N HIS A 72 80.06 12.43 25.63
CA HIS A 72 79.19 11.58 26.45
C HIS A 72 77.87 12.32 26.63
N MET A 73 76.80 11.74 26.10
CA MET A 73 75.45 12.29 26.16
C MET A 73 74.60 11.53 27.15
N ALA A 74 73.81 12.23 27.96
CA ALA A 74 72.73 11.66 28.75
C ALA A 74 71.41 12.37 28.43
N TRP A 75 70.30 11.65 28.31
CA TRP A 75 68.97 12.23 28.12
C TRP A 75 67.88 11.42 28.81
N ASP A 76 66.80 12.11 29.20
CA ASP A 76 65.59 11.47 29.69
C ASP A 76 64.61 11.19 28.53
N GLU A 77 64.53 9.93 28.12
CA GLU A 77 63.65 9.49 27.02
C GLU A 77 62.15 9.64 27.38
N THR A 78 61.81 9.49 28.66
CA THR A 78 60.42 9.68 29.13
C THR A 78 60.03 11.15 29.07
N ALA A 79 60.92 12.05 29.49
CA ALA A 79 60.72 13.49 29.38
C ALA A 79 60.50 13.93 27.93
N LYS A 80 61.31 13.43 26.99
CA LYS A 80 61.18 13.70 25.56
C LYS A 80 59.76 13.43 25.06
N ARG A 81 59.29 12.18 25.24
CA ARG A 81 57.99 11.72 24.75
C ARG A 81 56.84 12.49 25.39
N ASN A 82 56.95 12.78 26.69
CA ASN A 82 55.93 13.55 27.40
C ASN A 82 55.86 15.00 26.92
N ALA A 83 57.01 15.66 26.72
CA ALA A 83 57.07 17.01 26.20
C ALA A 83 56.47 17.09 24.78
N GLU A 84 56.86 16.17 23.88
CA GLU A 84 56.31 16.06 22.52
C GLU A 84 54.78 15.86 22.55
N PHE A 85 54.29 14.95 23.40
CA PHE A 85 52.85 14.72 23.53
C PHE A 85 52.09 15.94 24.06
N ILE A 86 52.60 16.62 25.08
CA ILE A 86 51.96 17.81 25.67
C ILE A 86 51.94 18.96 24.65
N ALA A 87 53.02 19.16 23.90
CA ALA A 87 53.09 20.18 22.85
C ALA A 87 52.09 19.89 21.72
N ALA A 88 51.97 18.64 21.28
CA ALA A 88 51.01 18.25 20.25
C ALA A 88 49.55 18.34 20.75
N ALA A 89 49.29 17.87 21.97
CA ALA A 89 47.98 17.89 22.63
C ALA A 89 47.71 19.22 23.35
N ASN A 90 48.21 20.33 22.78
CA ASN A 90 48.02 21.65 23.33
C ASN A 90 46.53 22.08 23.35
N PRO A 91 46.19 23.16 24.08
CA PRO A 91 44.80 23.58 24.23
C PRO A 91 44.11 23.91 22.91
N ALA A 92 44.82 24.42 21.91
CA ALA A 92 44.25 24.73 20.60
C ALA A 92 43.82 23.44 19.87
N THR A 93 44.70 22.43 19.83
CA THR A 93 44.43 21.11 19.25
C THR A 93 43.26 20.42 19.96
N VAL A 94 43.22 20.45 21.30
CA VAL A 94 42.13 19.84 22.08
C VAL A 94 40.79 20.51 21.77
N LEU A 95 40.75 21.85 21.68
CA LEU A 95 39.51 22.57 21.36
C LEU A 95 39.04 22.26 19.93
N ALA A 96 39.94 22.23 18.96
CA ALA A 96 39.62 21.88 17.58
C ALA A 96 39.02 20.47 17.47
N LEU A 97 39.62 19.48 18.15
CA LEU A 97 39.10 18.11 18.19
C LEU A 97 37.74 18.01 18.89
N LEU A 98 37.50 18.82 19.93
CA LEU A 98 36.19 18.87 20.60
C LEU A 98 35.12 19.47 19.69
N ASP A 99 35.44 20.52 18.94
CA ASP A 99 34.52 21.13 17.98
C ASP A 99 34.19 20.16 16.83
N GLU A 100 35.18 19.48 16.26
CA GLU A 100 34.97 18.41 15.27
C GLU A 100 34.09 17.29 15.83
N ASN A 101 34.33 16.86 17.07
CA ASN A 101 33.54 15.81 17.69
C ASN A 101 32.07 16.23 17.91
N ILE A 102 31.82 17.49 18.29
CA ILE A 102 30.46 18.04 18.40
C ILE A 102 29.79 18.09 17.02
N GLN A 103 30.52 18.50 15.99
CA GLN A 103 30.02 18.53 14.62
C GLN A 103 29.65 17.14 14.12
N LEU A 104 30.52 16.15 14.30
CA LEU A 104 30.27 14.74 13.96
C LEU A 104 29.05 14.18 14.70
N GLN A 105 28.86 14.54 15.97
CA GLN A 105 27.69 14.11 16.73
C GLN A 105 26.40 14.68 16.13
N ARG A 106 26.40 15.97 15.74
CA ARG A 106 25.23 16.60 15.10
C ARG A 106 24.92 15.98 13.74
N GLU A 107 25.93 15.70 12.93
CA GLU A 107 25.77 15.05 11.63
C GLU A 107 25.25 13.62 11.76
N LYS A 108 25.73 12.89 12.76
CA LYS A 108 25.21 11.57 13.11
C LYS A 108 23.73 11.65 13.48
N ASP A 109 23.36 12.53 14.40
CA ASP A 109 21.97 12.67 14.85
C ASP A 109 21.04 13.09 13.70
N ALA A 110 21.50 13.99 12.81
CA ALA A 110 20.77 14.39 11.62
C ALA A 110 20.58 13.22 10.63
N THR A 111 21.62 12.42 10.42
CA THR A 111 21.57 11.23 9.56
C THR A 111 20.62 10.17 10.12
N GLU A 112 20.64 9.94 11.43
CA GLU A 112 19.71 9.03 12.11
C GLU A 112 18.27 9.50 11.99
N ALA A 113 18.00 10.81 12.11
CA ALA A 113 16.68 11.37 11.91
C ALA A 113 16.15 11.15 10.48
N VAL A 114 17.00 11.38 9.46
CA VAL A 114 16.64 11.12 8.05
C VAL A 114 16.39 9.64 7.80
N LEU A 115 17.22 8.75 8.34
CA LEU A 115 17.03 7.30 8.23
C LEU A 115 15.72 6.83 8.89
N SER A 116 15.34 7.44 10.01
CA SER A 116 14.06 7.15 10.66
C SER A 116 12.89 7.58 9.78
N ALA A 117 12.92 8.81 9.24
CA ALA A 117 11.87 9.31 8.36
C ALA A 117 11.72 8.43 7.11
N MET A 118 12.83 8.09 6.45
CA MET A 118 12.82 7.18 5.29
C MET A 118 12.23 5.81 5.62
N ARG A 119 12.53 5.26 6.80
CA ARG A 119 11.95 3.98 7.24
C ARG A 119 10.43 4.08 7.40
N ASP A 120 9.94 5.18 7.92
CA ASP A 120 8.50 5.39 8.13
C ASP A 120 7.78 5.62 6.79
N ASP A 121 8.37 6.42 5.88
CA ASP A 121 7.85 6.60 4.52
C ASP A 121 7.79 5.27 3.76
N MET A 122 8.83 4.45 3.85
CA MET A 122 8.85 3.12 3.22
C MET A 122 7.79 2.18 3.79
N ARG A 123 7.47 2.30 5.08
CA ARG A 123 6.40 1.52 5.70
C ARG A 123 5.04 1.96 5.17
N GLN A 124 4.78 3.26 5.17
CA GLN A 124 3.53 3.82 4.65
C GLN A 124 3.33 3.47 3.17
N ALA A 125 4.38 3.56 2.35
CA ALA A 125 4.31 3.18 0.94
C ALA A 125 3.94 1.71 0.74
N ARG A 126 4.44 0.81 1.60
CA ARG A 126 4.07 -0.62 1.57
C ARG A 126 2.62 -0.85 1.96
N GLU A 127 2.14 -0.18 3.00
CA GLU A 127 0.74 -0.25 3.44
C GLU A 127 -0.21 0.26 2.35
N GLN A 128 0.15 1.37 1.69
CA GLN A 128 -0.61 1.90 0.55
C GLN A 128 -0.60 0.94 -0.64
N LEU A 129 0.55 0.31 -0.93
CA LEU A 129 0.65 -0.68 -2.00
C LEU A 129 -0.24 -1.89 -1.73
N GLU A 130 -0.21 -2.44 -0.52
CA GLU A 130 -1.05 -3.57 -0.12
C GLU A 130 -2.55 -3.22 -0.20
N ALA A 131 -2.93 -2.02 0.24
CA ALA A 131 -4.30 -1.53 0.12
C ALA A 131 -4.76 -1.40 -1.35
N ALA A 132 -3.88 -0.86 -2.21
CA ALA A 132 -4.15 -0.72 -3.64
C ALA A 132 -4.25 -2.09 -4.34
N GLU A 133 -3.38 -3.04 -4.00
CA GLU A 133 -3.42 -4.42 -4.51
C GLU A 133 -4.73 -5.12 -4.14
N LYS A 134 -5.20 -4.94 -2.90
CA LYS A 134 -6.49 -5.49 -2.45
C LYS A 134 -7.66 -4.88 -3.22
N LEU A 135 -7.68 -3.56 -3.41
CA LEU A 135 -8.71 -2.88 -4.19
C LEU A 135 -8.73 -3.36 -5.65
N ASN A 136 -7.56 -3.51 -6.27
CA ASN A 136 -7.45 -4.04 -7.63
C ASN A 136 -7.98 -5.48 -7.72
N ALA A 137 -7.69 -6.33 -6.74
CA ALA A 137 -8.22 -7.70 -6.69
C ALA A 137 -9.75 -7.73 -6.56
N GLU A 138 -10.34 -6.83 -5.76
CA GLU A 138 -11.78 -6.68 -5.62
C GLU A 138 -12.44 -6.18 -6.91
N GLN A 139 -11.85 -5.17 -7.56
CA GLN A 139 -12.31 -4.67 -8.86
C GLN A 139 -12.25 -5.75 -9.94
N GLN A 140 -11.17 -6.54 -9.96
CA GLN A 140 -11.02 -7.64 -10.91
C GLN A 140 -12.12 -8.69 -10.75
N ARG A 141 -12.45 -9.07 -9.50
CA ARG A 141 -13.57 -9.99 -9.23
C ARG A 141 -14.91 -9.41 -9.68
N SER A 142 -15.14 -8.11 -9.46
CA SER A 142 -16.37 -7.45 -9.91
C SER A 142 -16.47 -7.45 -11.44
N LEU A 143 -15.38 -7.15 -12.15
CA LEU A 143 -15.33 -7.20 -13.61
C LEU A 143 -15.61 -8.61 -14.15
N GLU A 144 -15.00 -9.64 -13.54
CA GLU A 144 -15.25 -11.02 -13.90
C GLU A 144 -16.72 -11.41 -13.69
N HIS A 145 -17.32 -10.98 -12.58
CA HIS A 145 -18.74 -11.21 -12.31
C HIS A 145 -19.65 -10.51 -13.34
N CYS A 146 -19.39 -9.24 -13.67
CA CYS A 146 -20.13 -8.51 -14.70
C CYS A 146 -19.99 -9.17 -16.07
N LYS A 147 -18.79 -9.66 -16.42
CA LYS A 147 -18.55 -10.38 -17.67
C LYS A 147 -19.34 -11.69 -17.73
N PHE A 148 -19.38 -12.43 -16.62
CA PHE A 148 -20.21 -13.63 -16.51
C PHE A 148 -21.70 -13.32 -16.69
N LEU A 149 -22.21 -12.32 -15.97
CA LEU A 149 -23.60 -11.90 -16.08
C LEU A 149 -23.95 -11.51 -17.52
N LEU A 150 -23.11 -10.72 -18.18
CA LEU A 150 -23.30 -10.29 -19.56
C LEU A 150 -23.36 -11.49 -20.51
N SER A 151 -22.44 -12.46 -20.38
CA SER A 151 -22.45 -13.69 -21.18
C SER A 151 -23.76 -14.45 -21.00
N SER A 152 -24.19 -14.63 -19.76
CA SER A 152 -25.44 -15.33 -19.44
C SER A 152 -26.67 -14.59 -19.94
N THR A 153 -26.71 -13.25 -19.86
CA THR A 153 -27.83 -12.47 -20.39
C THR A 153 -27.89 -12.54 -21.91
N CYS A 154 -26.74 -12.49 -22.59
CA CYS A 154 -26.68 -12.66 -24.05
C CYS A 154 -27.11 -14.06 -24.50
N GLU A 155 -26.81 -15.11 -23.73
CA GLU A 155 -27.32 -16.46 -23.99
C GLU A 155 -28.85 -16.51 -23.86
N VAL A 156 -29.39 -16.02 -22.73
CA VAL A 156 -30.84 -16.00 -22.50
C VAL A 156 -31.58 -15.17 -23.58
N GLN A 157 -31.06 -13.99 -23.94
CA GLN A 157 -31.63 -13.18 -25.02
C GLN A 157 -31.63 -13.91 -26.36
N ARG A 158 -30.54 -14.63 -26.68
CA ARG A 158 -30.45 -15.40 -27.92
C ARG A 158 -31.48 -16.52 -27.96
N ASP A 159 -31.63 -17.26 -26.86
CA ASP A 159 -32.61 -18.34 -26.76
C ASP A 159 -34.05 -17.83 -26.92
N PHE A 160 -34.39 -16.68 -26.32
CA PHE A 160 -35.69 -16.03 -26.51
C PHE A 160 -35.91 -15.59 -27.95
N ALA A 161 -34.92 -14.94 -28.56
CA ALA A 161 -35.02 -14.47 -29.92
C ALA A 161 -35.18 -15.62 -30.92
N GLU A 162 -34.45 -16.73 -30.71
CA GLU A 162 -34.59 -17.96 -31.50
C GLU A 162 -35.99 -18.57 -31.36
N ALA A 163 -36.52 -18.66 -30.13
CA ALA A 163 -37.86 -19.18 -29.89
C ALA A 163 -38.98 -18.32 -30.52
N LEU A 164 -38.78 -17.00 -30.57
CA LEU A 164 -39.72 -16.05 -31.16
C LEU A 164 -39.51 -15.83 -32.66
N GLY A 165 -38.38 -16.29 -33.22
CA GLY A 165 -38.00 -16.07 -34.62
C GLY A 165 -37.71 -14.60 -34.96
N CYS A 166 -37.19 -13.83 -34.00
CA CYS A 166 -36.92 -12.40 -34.13
C CYS A 166 -35.42 -12.07 -33.92
N ALA A 167 -35.05 -10.78 -33.99
CA ALA A 167 -33.69 -10.35 -33.70
C ALA A 167 -33.39 -10.38 -32.18
N GLY A 168 -32.11 -10.52 -31.83
CA GLY A 168 -31.62 -10.75 -30.46
C GLY A 168 -31.64 -9.54 -29.52
N ASP A 169 -32.14 -8.40 -29.96
CA ASP A 169 -32.27 -7.20 -29.14
C ASP A 169 -33.62 -7.17 -28.39
N ASN A 170 -33.63 -6.49 -27.23
CA ASN A 170 -34.80 -6.42 -26.37
C ASN A 170 -36.03 -5.80 -27.07
N GLU A 171 -35.79 -4.85 -27.98
CA GLU A 171 -36.87 -4.15 -28.68
C GLU A 171 -37.62 -5.12 -29.60
N SER A 172 -36.88 -5.87 -30.42
CA SER A 172 -37.43 -6.90 -31.31
C SER A 172 -38.13 -8.03 -30.55
N ILE A 173 -37.55 -8.49 -29.43
CA ILE A 173 -38.16 -9.51 -28.57
C ILE A 173 -39.49 -9.02 -27.98
N MET A 174 -39.54 -7.77 -27.49
CA MET A 174 -40.77 -7.20 -26.94
C MET A 174 -41.85 -7.04 -28.02
N GLU A 175 -41.48 -6.58 -29.22
CA GLU A 175 -42.41 -6.46 -30.35
C GLU A 175 -43.00 -7.83 -30.73
N ALA A 176 -42.16 -8.86 -30.86
CA ALA A 176 -42.62 -10.22 -31.17
C ALA A 176 -43.57 -10.80 -30.10
N ILE A 177 -43.33 -10.48 -28.81
CA ILE A 177 -44.22 -10.89 -27.72
C ILE A 177 -45.58 -10.19 -27.84
N ASP A 178 -45.60 -8.91 -28.17
CA ASP A 178 -46.85 -8.16 -28.30
C ASP A 178 -47.66 -8.60 -29.53
N ASP A 179 -46.99 -8.92 -30.65
CA ASP A 179 -47.61 -9.55 -31.82
C ASP A 179 -48.24 -10.92 -31.48
N MET A 180 -47.52 -11.75 -30.72
CA MET A 180 -48.02 -13.04 -30.25
C MET A 180 -49.25 -12.87 -29.35
N LYS A 181 -49.24 -11.91 -28.42
CA LYS A 181 -50.39 -11.61 -27.55
C LYS A 181 -51.60 -11.18 -28.38
N GLN A 182 -51.40 -10.32 -29.37
CA GLN A 182 -52.48 -9.89 -30.24
C GLN A 182 -53.06 -11.06 -31.05
N ARG A 183 -52.19 -11.94 -31.56
CA ARG A 183 -52.63 -13.14 -32.29
C ARG A 183 -53.43 -14.11 -31.42
N ILE A 184 -53.05 -14.30 -30.16
CA ILE A 184 -53.83 -15.13 -29.21
C ILE A 184 -55.21 -14.52 -29.01
N ALA A 185 -55.30 -13.22 -28.73
CA ALA A 185 -56.59 -12.54 -28.55
C ALA A 185 -57.50 -12.67 -29.78
N GLU A 186 -56.94 -12.56 -30.99
CA GLU A 186 -57.68 -12.81 -32.24
C GLU A 186 -58.17 -14.25 -32.37
N LEU A 187 -57.34 -15.24 -32.00
CA LEU A 187 -57.70 -16.66 -32.08
C LEU A 187 -58.77 -17.02 -31.04
N GLU A 188 -58.68 -16.48 -29.83
CA GLU A 188 -59.70 -16.64 -28.79
C GLU A 188 -61.05 -16.07 -29.24
N ALA A 189 -61.07 -14.88 -29.83
CA ALA A 189 -62.28 -14.28 -30.39
C ALA A 189 -62.87 -15.14 -31.53
N LYS A 190 -62.02 -15.65 -32.43
CA LYS A 190 -62.46 -16.57 -33.51
C LYS A 190 -63.05 -17.85 -32.95
N LEU A 191 -62.45 -18.43 -31.92
CA LEU A 191 -62.96 -19.61 -31.26
C LEU A 191 -64.36 -19.36 -30.67
N GLU A 192 -64.55 -18.24 -29.97
CA GLU A 192 -65.86 -17.86 -29.41
C GLU A 192 -66.92 -17.68 -30.51
N THR A 193 -66.55 -17.08 -31.65
CA THR A 193 -67.49 -16.96 -32.79
C THR A 193 -67.82 -18.31 -33.43
N ALA A 194 -66.85 -19.21 -33.54
CA ALA A 194 -67.06 -20.55 -34.08
C ALA A 194 -67.99 -21.38 -33.18
N ASP A 195 -67.82 -21.28 -31.87
CA ASP A 195 -68.68 -21.95 -30.87
C ASP A 195 -70.13 -21.47 -30.99
N LYS A 196 -70.36 -20.15 -31.07
CA LYS A 196 -71.69 -19.56 -31.31
C LYS A 196 -72.31 -20.01 -32.64
N LEU A 197 -71.50 -20.07 -33.70
CA LEU A 197 -71.96 -20.52 -35.01
C LEU A 197 -72.37 -22.00 -34.96
N GLN A 198 -71.58 -22.86 -34.32
CA GLN A 198 -71.90 -24.26 -34.13
C GLN A 198 -73.22 -24.44 -33.36
N ASP A 199 -73.41 -23.72 -32.26
CA ASP A 199 -74.65 -23.71 -31.49
C ASP A 199 -75.86 -23.29 -32.33
N SER A 200 -75.69 -22.24 -33.15
CA SER A 200 -76.74 -21.77 -34.05
C SER A 200 -77.09 -22.79 -35.13
N ALA A 201 -76.08 -23.39 -35.76
CA ALA A 201 -76.27 -24.42 -36.79
C ALA A 201 -76.91 -25.69 -36.23
N PHE A 202 -76.53 -26.08 -35.00
CA PHE A 202 -77.16 -27.21 -34.30
C PHE A 202 -78.64 -26.92 -33.99
N ARG A 203 -78.96 -25.73 -33.48
CA ARG A 203 -80.35 -25.30 -33.25
C ARG A 203 -81.16 -25.24 -34.54
N ASP A 204 -80.61 -24.68 -35.60
CA ASP A 204 -81.26 -24.57 -36.91
C ASP A 204 -81.47 -25.96 -37.53
N GLY A 205 -80.48 -26.85 -37.41
CA GLY A 205 -80.60 -28.25 -37.83
C GLY A 205 -81.69 -29.00 -37.07
N LEU A 206 -81.74 -28.86 -35.73
CA LEU A 206 -82.82 -29.42 -34.91
C LEU A 206 -84.19 -28.89 -35.33
N LYS A 207 -84.30 -27.58 -35.57
CA LYS A 207 -85.55 -26.94 -36.00
C LYS A 207 -86.00 -27.46 -37.37
N ALA A 208 -85.08 -27.53 -38.33
CA ALA A 208 -85.36 -28.08 -39.65
C ALA A 208 -85.79 -29.55 -39.58
N GLY A 209 -85.07 -30.38 -38.83
CA GLY A 209 -85.42 -31.79 -38.61
C GLY A 209 -86.79 -31.98 -37.94
N PHE A 210 -87.12 -31.17 -36.94
CA PHE A 210 -88.44 -31.18 -36.30
C PHE A 210 -89.56 -30.81 -37.27
N SER A 211 -89.35 -29.78 -38.10
CA SER A 211 -90.33 -29.38 -39.13
C SER A 211 -90.52 -30.45 -40.21
N TYR A 212 -89.45 -31.12 -40.64
CA TYR A 212 -89.52 -32.21 -41.62
C TYR A 212 -90.30 -33.41 -41.07
N GLY A 213 -90.08 -33.77 -39.80
CA GLY A 213 -90.82 -34.84 -39.13
C GLY A 213 -92.32 -34.55 -39.01
N GLN A 214 -92.71 -33.29 -38.76
CA GLN A 214 -94.13 -32.89 -38.83
C GLN A 214 -94.71 -33.09 -40.22
N THR A 215 -93.97 -32.73 -41.28
CA THR A 215 -94.48 -32.87 -42.65
C THR A 215 -94.54 -34.31 -43.16
N ASP A 216 -93.64 -35.20 -42.69
CA ASP A 216 -93.50 -36.58 -43.20
C ASP A 216 -94.43 -37.59 -42.49
N ASP A 217 -94.68 -37.43 -41.18
CA ASP A 217 -95.71 -38.16 -40.43
C ASP A 217 -96.71 -37.20 -39.78
N GLN A 218 -97.36 -36.40 -40.62
CA GLN A 218 -98.37 -35.45 -40.17
C GLN A 218 -99.53 -36.18 -39.46
N SER A 219 -99.82 -37.44 -39.84
CA SER A 219 -100.80 -38.29 -39.16
C SER A 219 -100.44 -38.59 -37.71
N GLY A 220 -99.24 -39.10 -37.44
CA GLY A 220 -98.76 -39.41 -36.10
C GLY A 220 -98.53 -38.15 -35.26
N PHE A 221 -98.05 -37.06 -35.88
CA PHE A 221 -97.95 -35.75 -35.22
C PHE A 221 -99.31 -35.21 -34.77
N THR A 222 -100.32 -35.25 -35.65
CA THR A 222 -101.69 -34.80 -35.32
C THR A 222 -102.29 -35.67 -34.20
N GLN A 223 -102.02 -36.97 -34.20
CA GLN A 223 -102.47 -37.90 -33.16
C GLN A 223 -101.81 -37.60 -31.80
N CYS A 224 -100.49 -37.38 -31.75
CA CYS A 224 -99.78 -36.98 -30.53
C CYS A 224 -100.23 -35.60 -30.01
N MET A 225 -100.41 -34.62 -30.89
CA MET A 225 -100.91 -33.29 -30.50
C MET A 225 -102.36 -33.34 -30.02
N SER A 226 -103.21 -34.20 -30.61
CA SER A 226 -104.59 -34.41 -30.13
C SER A 226 -104.64 -35.01 -28.72
N ALA A 227 -103.64 -35.81 -28.32
CA ALA A 227 -103.50 -36.33 -26.97
C ALA A 227 -103.11 -35.25 -25.94
N TYR A 228 -102.46 -34.16 -26.37
CA TYR A 228 -102.07 -33.02 -25.52
C TYR A 228 -103.06 -31.84 -25.52
N SER A 229 -103.98 -31.77 -26.49
CA SER A 229 -104.85 -30.60 -26.72
C SER A 229 -106.33 -30.70 -26.25
N PRO A 230 -106.71 -31.26 -25.08
CA PRO A 230 -108.09 -31.08 -24.61
C PRO A 230 -108.41 -29.73 -23.95
N ARG A 231 -107.51 -28.73 -23.86
CA ARG A 231 -107.80 -27.59 -22.96
C ARG A 231 -107.30 -26.17 -23.26
N ALA A 232 -106.84 -25.82 -24.46
CA ALA A 232 -106.61 -24.39 -24.79
C ALA A 232 -106.97 -24.06 -26.25
N ASP A 233 -107.97 -23.22 -26.41
CA ASP A 233 -108.57 -22.73 -27.66
C ASP A 233 -107.60 -21.97 -28.58
N ILE A 234 -106.80 -22.67 -29.39
CA ILE A 234 -105.99 -22.04 -30.44
C ILE A 234 -106.41 -22.61 -31.80
N LYS A 235 -107.14 -21.81 -32.58
CA LYS A 235 -107.55 -22.13 -33.95
C LYS A 235 -106.38 -21.90 -34.92
N VAL A 236 -105.96 -22.96 -35.61
CA VAL A 236 -105.04 -22.88 -36.76
C VAL A 236 -105.82 -22.30 -37.95
N LYS A 237 -105.31 -21.23 -38.57
CA LYS A 237 -105.90 -20.58 -39.74
C LYS A 237 -105.10 -20.99 -40.97
N GLU A 238 -105.77 -21.54 -41.97
CA GLU A 238 -105.15 -21.93 -43.25
C GLU A 238 -105.02 -20.71 -44.18
N SER A 239 -103.77 -20.36 -44.52
CA SER A 239 -103.31 -19.78 -45.79
C SER A 239 -101.78 -19.84 -45.82
#